data_AF-A0A2S8B6E4-F1
#
_entry.id   AF-A0A2S8B6E4-F1
#
_cell.length_a   1.000
_cell.length_b   1.000
_cell.length_c   1.000
_cell.angle_alpha   90.00
_cell.angle_beta   90.00
_cell.angle_gamma   90.00
#
_symmetry.space_group_name_H-M   'P 1'
#
loop_
_entity.id
_entity.type
_entity.pdbx_description
1 polymer ?
#
loop_
_entity_poly.entity_id
_entity_poly.type
_entity_poly.pdbx_seq_one_letter_code
_entity_poly.pdbx_strand_id
1 'polypeptide(L)'
;MTRWRRHLVALAALSAAILTIFHCDAADMAGLWWHSSTFTHCLLMVPMIGWLVSQRAALLKPLTPAYWGPALIWMAGAGLVWLVGEAAGVGLFRQLGLVLMLQGAVAATLGEKLVRGLLFPLGYALLLVPFGEELVPLLQTLTARISIVLLHLSGLSAEIEGVFITTRAGFFEVAEACSGVNFLIAMLAYAVFAAHLCFKSWTRRIVFVALALATTVLANALRAYGTMVAAEIWGIERAGGIDHVFYGWIFFGLVILLVMLVARRWFDRPANDVAVDVAGLGGPPRHDGFAKVVLPAALAIPLLFAAWGWLVGGRSAPLPETMAIASPAGWSAASSEQVAWMPRFDGADQRLVRTFADAKGRRVTIAIGGYERQAEGREVVAFGQGAVDPDSQWAWSAALPPVDGGKTERLLHPGPVLRDAATWYVVDGRATGSPRGAKFAGLKARLFGGDPRALSLIVSSEEGQGGRDAIVAFLSASGGAQAMADRALKLR
;
A
#
# COMPACT_ATOMS: atom_id res chain seq x y z
N MET A 1 10.69 25.06 37.25
CA MET A 1 10.69 24.87 35.78
C MET A 1 9.85 25.95 35.10
N THR A 2 10.38 26.59 34.06
CA THR A 2 9.61 27.51 33.19
C THR A 2 8.42 26.79 32.57
N ARG A 3 7.35 27.52 32.20
CA ARG A 3 6.15 26.94 31.56
C ARG A 3 6.55 26.12 30.32
N TRP A 4 7.34 26.72 29.43
CA TRP A 4 7.94 26.06 28.27
C TRP A 4 8.66 24.75 28.61
N ARG A 5 9.53 24.73 29.62
CA ARG A 5 10.24 23.50 30.01
C ARG A 5 9.28 22.38 30.43
N ARG A 6 8.19 22.69 31.14
CA ARG A 6 7.18 21.68 31.53
C ARG A 6 6.46 21.10 30.32
N HIS A 7 6.02 21.95 29.39
CA HIS A 7 5.32 21.49 28.19
C HIS A 7 6.24 20.69 27.26
N LEU A 8 7.50 21.09 27.10
CA LEU A 8 8.48 20.32 26.31
C LEU A 8 8.82 18.96 26.94
N VAL A 9 8.94 18.89 28.27
CA VAL A 9 9.11 17.61 28.99
C VAL A 9 7.87 16.74 28.82
N ALA A 10 6.67 17.30 28.93
CA ALA A 10 5.42 16.57 28.72
C ALA A 10 5.28 16.05 27.28
N LEU A 11 5.65 16.87 26.29
CA LEU A 11 5.69 16.46 24.88
C LEU A 11 6.69 15.31 24.68
N ALA A 12 7.91 15.45 25.18
CA ALA A 12 8.93 14.41 25.07
C ALA A 12 8.48 13.09 25.71
N ALA A 13 7.92 13.15 26.91
CA ALA A 13 7.41 11.97 27.62
C ALA A 13 6.23 11.32 26.89
N LEU A 14 5.28 12.11 26.40
CA LEU A 14 4.11 11.60 25.66
C LEU A 14 4.52 11.00 24.31
N SER A 15 5.40 11.67 23.56
CA SER A 15 5.94 11.14 22.30
C SER A 15 6.74 9.85 22.52
N ALA A 16 7.57 9.78 23.57
CA ALA A 16 8.30 8.57 23.92
C ALA A 16 7.35 7.42 24.30
N ALA A 17 6.30 7.70 25.07
CA ALA A 17 5.29 6.70 25.42
C ALA A 17 4.57 6.17 24.17
N ILE A 18 4.13 7.05 23.25
CA ILE A 18 3.50 6.66 21.98
C ILE A 18 4.46 5.78 21.15
N LEU A 19 5.71 6.20 20.98
CA LEU A 19 6.71 5.41 20.24
C LEU A 19 7.02 4.06 20.91
N THR A 20 6.94 3.97 22.24
CA THR A 20 7.14 2.71 22.97
C THR A 20 5.95 1.77 22.79
N ILE A 21 4.72 2.31 22.89
CA ILE A 21 3.48 1.53 22.70
C ILE A 21 3.43 0.97 21.27
N PHE A 22 3.73 1.80 20.28
CA PHE A 22 3.70 1.45 18.84
C PHE A 22 5.10 1.19 18.27
N HIS A 23 5.99 0.57 19.06
CA HIS A 23 7.39 0.37 18.66
C HIS A 23 7.54 -0.50 17.40
N CYS A 24 6.66 -1.50 17.20
CA CYS A 24 6.64 -2.30 15.97
C CYS A 24 6.39 -1.42 14.76
N ASP A 25 5.33 -0.60 14.77
CA ASP A 25 5.02 0.32 13.68
C ASP A 25 6.15 1.32 13.39
N ALA A 26 6.77 1.84 14.45
CA ALA A 26 7.91 2.75 14.32
C ALA A 26 9.14 2.04 13.72
N ALA A 27 9.40 0.80 14.12
CA ALA A 27 10.48 -0.02 13.60
C ALA A 27 10.24 -0.43 12.13
N ASP A 28 9.01 -0.82 11.78
CA ASP A 28 8.61 -1.16 10.41
C ASP A 28 8.79 0.06 9.49
N MET A 29 8.32 1.23 9.93
CA MET A 29 8.46 2.49 9.19
C MET A 29 9.94 2.88 9.02
N ALA A 30 10.75 2.77 10.07
CA ALA A 30 12.20 3.01 9.98
C ALA A 30 12.91 1.99 9.09
N GLY A 31 12.47 0.73 9.12
CA GLY A 31 12.95 -0.35 8.26
C GLY A 31 12.72 -0.06 6.79
N LEU A 32 11.51 0.42 6.44
CA LEU A 32 11.18 0.86 5.08
C LEU A 32 12.07 2.01 4.64
N TRP A 33 12.29 3.01 5.49
CA TRP A 33 13.18 4.14 5.17
C TRP A 33 14.62 3.70 4.91
N TRP A 34 15.10 2.64 5.58
CA TRP A 34 16.49 2.20 5.45
C TRP A 34 16.72 1.22 4.29
N HIS A 35 15.77 0.32 4.05
CA HIS A 35 15.96 -0.82 3.13
C HIS A 35 15.20 -0.67 1.81
N SER A 36 14.16 0.17 1.74
CA SER A 36 13.42 0.39 0.50
C SER A 36 13.97 1.59 -0.26
N SER A 37 14.41 1.35 -1.50
CA SER A 37 14.84 2.43 -2.42
C SER A 37 13.74 3.45 -2.71
N THR A 38 12.47 3.10 -2.48
CA THR A 38 11.31 3.97 -2.64
C THR A 38 11.26 5.05 -1.56
N PHE A 39 11.60 4.68 -0.32
CA PHE A 39 11.38 5.50 0.87
C PHE A 39 12.65 6.04 1.53
N THR A 40 13.84 5.78 0.97
CA THR A 40 15.12 6.28 1.51
C THR A 40 15.15 7.80 1.68
N HIS A 41 14.43 8.54 0.83
CA HIS A 41 14.33 10.00 0.92
C HIS A 41 13.72 10.49 2.26
N CYS A 42 12.91 9.67 2.93
CA CYS A 42 12.32 10.00 4.24
C CYS A 42 13.41 10.22 5.33
N LEU A 43 14.57 9.56 5.22
CA LEU A 43 15.69 9.78 6.14
C LEU A 43 16.20 11.23 6.10
N LEU A 44 16.20 11.86 4.92
CA LEU A 44 16.57 13.27 4.75
C LEU A 44 15.45 14.22 5.21
N MET A 45 14.19 13.77 5.17
CA MET A 45 13.06 14.58 5.61
C MET A 45 13.06 14.84 7.12
N VAL A 46 13.49 13.88 7.95
CA VAL A 46 13.56 14.02 9.41
C VAL A 46 14.40 15.25 9.84
N PRO A 47 15.68 15.40 9.45
CA PRO A 47 16.46 16.59 9.79
C PRO A 47 15.90 17.86 9.14
N MET A 48 15.26 17.75 7.97
CA MET A 48 14.63 18.89 7.30
C MET A 48 13.41 19.43 8.05
N ILE A 49 12.60 18.55 8.66
CA ILE A 49 11.53 18.93 9.58
C ILE A 49 12.11 19.62 10.81
N GLY A 50 13.19 19.06 11.39
CA GLY A 50 13.90 19.69 12.51
C GLY A 50 14.40 21.10 12.18
N TRP A 51 14.95 21.29 10.98
CA TRP A 51 15.36 22.60 10.47
C TRP A 51 14.17 23.56 10.26
N LEU A 52 13.04 23.08 9.72
CA LEU A 52 11.82 23.89 9.61
C LEU A 52 11.32 24.36 10.98
N VAL A 53 11.40 23.50 12.00
CA VAL A 53 11.02 23.85 13.38
C VAL A 53 12.03 24.85 13.97
N SER A 54 13.34 24.66 13.75
CA SER A 54 14.37 25.56 14.31
C SER A 54 14.26 26.99 13.77
N GLN A 55 13.94 27.15 12.48
CA GLN A 55 13.66 28.47 11.89
C GLN A 55 12.48 29.20 12.53
N ARG A 56 11.52 28.44 13.07
CA ARG A 56 10.31 28.99 13.70
C ARG A 56 10.46 29.19 15.20
N ALA A 57 11.45 28.56 15.83
CA ALA A 57 11.59 28.53 17.29
C ALA A 57 11.63 29.94 17.90
N ALA A 58 12.41 30.86 17.33
CA ALA A 58 12.50 32.24 17.82
C ALA A 58 11.17 33.00 17.70
N LEU A 59 10.42 32.77 16.62
CA LEU A 59 9.13 33.39 16.34
C LEU A 59 8.01 32.85 17.25
N LEU A 60 8.14 31.61 17.70
CA LEU A 60 7.13 30.94 18.53
C LEU A 60 7.32 31.18 20.04
N LYS A 61 8.52 31.55 20.49
CA LYS A 61 8.84 31.84 21.92
C LYS A 61 7.87 32.82 22.60
N PRO A 62 7.39 33.90 21.95
CA PRO A 62 6.45 34.84 22.56
C PRO A 62 5.06 34.23 22.82
N LEU A 63 4.70 33.14 22.12
CA LEU A 63 3.43 32.46 22.33
C LEU A 63 3.47 31.64 23.62
N THR A 64 2.36 31.59 24.35
CA THR A 64 2.26 30.81 25.59
C THR A 64 1.78 29.39 25.28
N PRO A 65 2.56 28.34 25.60
CA PRO A 65 2.09 26.97 25.42
C PRO A 65 0.95 26.66 26.40
N ALA A 66 -0.06 25.94 25.94
CA ALA A 66 -1.25 25.61 26.70
C ALA A 66 -1.71 24.18 26.39
N TYR A 67 -2.32 23.51 27.36
CA TYR A 67 -2.88 22.19 27.11
C TYR A 67 -4.20 22.36 26.35
N TRP A 68 -4.39 21.62 25.26
CA TRP A 68 -5.52 21.84 24.37
C TRP A 68 -6.43 20.61 24.32
N GLY A 69 -7.55 20.68 25.05
CA GLY A 69 -8.51 19.57 25.17
C GLY A 69 -9.02 19.02 23.82
N PRO A 70 -9.36 19.86 22.81
CA PRO A 70 -9.75 19.38 21.49
C PRO A 70 -8.72 18.48 20.79
N ALA A 71 -7.43 18.55 21.16
CA ALA A 71 -6.42 17.62 20.65
C ALA A 71 -6.69 16.16 21.03
N LEU A 72 -7.47 15.90 22.08
CA LEU A 72 -7.89 14.53 22.45
C LEU A 72 -8.79 13.91 21.39
N ILE A 73 -9.65 14.71 20.74
CA ILE A 73 -10.49 14.24 19.62
C ILE A 73 -9.60 13.89 18.43
N TRP A 74 -8.58 14.70 18.14
CA TRP A 74 -7.57 14.37 17.13
C TRP A 74 -6.87 13.06 17.48
N MET A 75 -6.33 12.91 18.69
CA MET A 75 -5.65 11.68 19.11
C MET A 75 -6.57 10.45 19.03
N ALA A 76 -7.85 10.58 19.40
CA ALA A 76 -8.81 9.50 19.26
C ALA A 76 -9.08 9.14 17.79
N GLY A 77 -9.21 10.13 16.91
CA GLY A 77 -9.31 9.91 15.46
C GLY A 77 -8.05 9.25 14.88
N ALA A 78 -6.86 9.65 15.33
CA ALA A 78 -5.59 9.04 14.94
C ALA A 78 -5.48 7.58 15.41
N GLY A 79 -5.91 7.29 16.65
CA GLY A 79 -6.01 5.93 17.17
C GLY A 79 -7.01 5.06 16.40
N LEU A 80 -8.13 5.63 15.96
CA LEU A 80 -9.09 4.94 15.09
C LEU A 80 -8.49 4.63 13.70
N VAL A 81 -7.76 5.56 13.09
CA VAL A 81 -7.04 5.33 11.83
C VAL A 81 -6.02 4.20 12.00
N TRP A 82 -5.24 4.22 13.08
CA TRP A 82 -4.31 3.15 13.40
C TRP A 82 -5.04 1.80 13.56
N LEU A 83 -6.14 1.77 14.32
CA LEU A 83 -6.91 0.55 14.57
C LEU A 83 -7.53 -0.03 13.29
N VAL A 84 -8.00 0.82 12.38
CA VAL A 84 -8.47 0.39 11.06
C VAL A 84 -7.33 -0.23 10.26
N GLY A 85 -6.13 0.36 10.29
CA GLY A 85 -4.94 -0.21 9.66
C GLY A 85 -4.56 -1.58 10.23
N GLU A 86 -4.54 -1.71 11.56
CA GLU A 86 -4.25 -2.97 12.27
C GLU A 86 -5.26 -4.06 11.91
N ALA A 87 -6.55 -3.74 11.96
CA ALA A 87 -7.61 -4.67 11.62
C ALA A 87 -7.62 -5.02 10.12
N ALA A 88 -7.26 -4.09 9.24
CA ALA A 88 -7.17 -4.31 7.79
C ALA A 88 -5.87 -4.99 7.33
N GLY A 89 -4.86 -5.10 8.18
CA GLY A 89 -3.52 -5.57 7.77
C GLY A 89 -2.78 -4.58 6.88
N VAL A 90 -3.09 -3.28 6.97
CA VAL A 90 -2.56 -2.24 6.07
C VAL A 90 -1.59 -1.34 6.84
N GLY A 91 -0.30 -1.54 6.61
CA GLY A 91 0.80 -0.76 7.22
C GLY A 91 0.67 0.74 7.00
N LEU A 92 0.24 1.19 5.81
CA LEU A 92 0.02 2.60 5.50
C LEU A 92 -0.85 3.32 6.54
N PHE A 93 -2.00 2.72 6.92
CA PHE A 93 -2.91 3.33 7.88
C PHE A 93 -2.38 3.26 9.32
N ARG A 94 -1.67 2.19 9.69
CA ARG A 94 -0.99 2.09 11.00
C ARG A 94 0.04 3.20 11.15
N GLN A 95 0.93 3.35 10.16
CA GLN A 95 1.98 4.36 10.13
C GLN A 95 1.40 5.78 10.09
N LEU A 96 0.34 6.02 9.32
CA LEU A 96 -0.39 7.30 9.33
C LEU A 96 -0.98 7.61 10.71
N GLY A 97 -1.63 6.63 11.35
CA GLY A 97 -2.16 6.77 12.69
C GLY A 97 -1.07 7.13 13.71
N LEU A 98 0.10 6.49 13.64
CA LEU A 98 1.25 6.81 14.48
C LEU A 98 1.72 8.26 14.30
N VAL A 99 1.92 8.70 13.06
CA VAL A 99 2.34 10.09 12.76
C VAL A 99 1.29 11.08 13.26
N LEU A 100 0.00 10.81 13.03
CA LEU A 100 -1.10 11.66 13.50
C LEU A 100 -1.20 11.70 15.03
N MET A 101 -0.91 10.60 15.73
CA MET A 101 -0.85 10.57 17.20
C MET A 101 0.29 11.43 17.73
N LEU A 102 1.47 11.41 17.09
CA LEU A 102 2.60 12.28 17.44
C LEU A 102 2.27 13.77 17.18
N GLN A 103 1.58 14.09 16.08
CA GLN A 103 1.09 15.45 15.82
C GLN A 103 0.02 15.85 16.86
N GLY A 104 -0.86 14.93 17.23
CA GLY A 104 -1.83 15.09 18.32
C GLY A 104 -1.16 15.35 19.67
N ALA A 105 -0.01 14.73 19.96
CA ALA A 105 0.78 15.00 21.17
C ALA A 105 1.34 16.43 21.17
N VAL A 106 1.85 16.91 20.03
CA VAL A 106 2.24 18.32 19.86
C VAL A 106 1.05 19.24 20.13
N ALA A 107 -0.12 18.91 19.59
CA ALA A 107 -1.33 19.68 19.76
C ALA A 107 -1.84 19.69 21.21
N ALA A 108 -1.86 18.56 21.88
CA ALA A 108 -2.33 18.41 23.25
C ALA A 108 -1.42 19.12 24.26
N THR A 109 -0.12 19.18 23.99
CA THR A 109 0.87 19.75 24.91
C THR A 109 1.22 21.19 24.62
N LEU A 110 1.34 21.63 23.36
CA LEU A 110 1.74 23.00 23.03
C LEU A 110 0.55 23.92 22.72
N GLY A 111 -0.58 23.33 22.30
CA GLY A 111 -1.84 24.01 22.08
C GLY A 111 -2.01 24.62 20.70
N GLU A 112 -3.25 25.04 20.42
CA GLU A 112 -3.73 25.49 19.10
C GLU A 112 -2.81 26.51 18.41
N LYS A 113 -2.35 27.52 19.15
CA LYS A 113 -1.54 28.62 18.59
C LYS A 113 -0.18 28.16 18.08
N LEU A 114 0.45 27.26 18.83
CA LEU A 114 1.75 26.69 18.48
C LEU A 114 1.59 25.72 17.31
N VAL A 115 0.52 24.93 17.30
CA VAL A 115 0.16 24.05 16.16
C VAL A 115 -0.03 24.87 14.88
N ARG A 116 -0.75 26.00 14.93
CA ARG A 116 -0.92 26.90 13.77
C ARG A 116 0.43 27.43 13.26
N GLY A 117 1.33 27.80 14.17
CA GLY A 117 2.70 28.19 13.82
C GLY A 117 3.56 27.05 13.23
N LEU A 118 3.24 25.81 13.58
CA LEU A 118 3.92 24.59 13.13
C LEU A 118 3.18 23.83 12.03
N LEU A 119 2.11 24.40 11.46
CA LEU A 119 1.23 23.68 10.54
C LEU A 119 1.98 23.14 9.31
N PHE A 120 2.92 23.92 8.76
CA PHE A 120 3.74 23.44 7.64
C PHE A 120 4.69 22.30 8.03
N PRO A 121 5.55 22.41 9.07
CA PRO A 121 6.34 21.26 9.55
C PRO A 121 5.51 20.01 9.84
N LEU A 122 4.34 20.15 10.49
CA LEU A 122 3.46 19.02 10.81
C LEU A 122 2.83 18.41 9.55
N GLY A 123 2.33 19.25 8.63
CA GLY A 123 1.81 18.79 7.35
C GLY A 123 2.89 18.14 6.48
N TYR A 124 4.11 18.67 6.49
CA TYR A 124 5.25 18.09 5.80
C TYR A 124 5.66 16.73 6.39
N ALA A 125 5.54 16.56 7.71
CA ALA A 125 5.78 15.29 8.37
C ALA A 125 4.78 14.18 7.98
N LEU A 126 3.62 14.49 7.40
CA LEU A 126 2.72 13.46 6.85
C LEU A 126 3.36 12.70 5.68
N LEU A 127 4.28 13.34 4.95
CA LEU A 127 5.03 12.70 3.87
C LEU A 127 6.13 11.75 4.39
N LEU A 128 6.32 11.63 5.70
CA LEU A 128 7.16 10.57 6.29
C LEU A 128 6.46 9.21 6.26
N VAL A 129 5.13 9.19 6.16
CA VAL A 129 4.36 7.95 6.04
C VAL A 129 4.67 7.34 4.67
N PRO A 130 5.20 6.10 4.61
CA PRO A 130 5.40 5.38 3.36
C PRO A 130 4.05 5.17 2.62
N PHE A 131 3.83 5.89 1.52
CA PHE A 131 2.67 5.72 0.64
C PHE A 131 3.09 5.72 -0.82
N GLY A 132 2.27 5.14 -1.69
CA GLY A 132 2.41 5.28 -3.14
C GLY A 132 2.76 3.99 -3.88
N GLU A 133 3.02 2.88 -3.19
CA GLU A 133 3.10 1.56 -3.80
C GLU A 133 1.82 1.22 -4.59
N GLU A 134 0.67 1.74 -4.15
CA GLU A 134 -0.61 1.57 -4.84
C GLU A 134 -0.64 2.25 -6.23
N LEU A 135 0.28 3.20 -6.48
CA LEU A 135 0.42 3.88 -7.76
C LEU A 135 1.25 3.07 -8.76
N VAL A 136 1.97 2.02 -8.33
CA VAL A 136 2.85 1.22 -9.19
C VAL A 136 2.13 0.70 -10.44
N PRO A 137 0.97 0.01 -10.36
CA PRO A 137 0.31 -0.52 -11.55
C PRO A 137 -0.13 0.57 -12.54
N LEU A 138 -0.59 1.70 -12.00
CA LEU A 138 -0.99 2.86 -12.79
C LEU A 138 0.21 3.45 -13.54
N LEU A 139 1.33 3.63 -12.83
CA LEU A 139 2.54 4.22 -13.39
C LEU A 139 3.26 3.28 -14.37
N GLN A 140 3.23 1.97 -14.14
CA GLN A 140 3.72 0.97 -15.12
C GLN A 140 2.92 1.07 -16.41
N THR A 141 1.59 1.04 -16.32
CA THR A 141 0.70 1.13 -17.49
C THR A 141 0.92 2.45 -18.24
N LEU A 142 1.03 3.57 -17.52
CA LEU A 142 1.28 4.87 -18.12
C LEU A 142 2.66 4.92 -18.80
N THR A 143 3.69 4.41 -18.14
CA THR A 143 5.06 4.33 -18.67
C THR A 143 5.09 3.48 -19.94
N ALA A 144 4.45 2.32 -19.94
CA ALA A 144 4.38 1.44 -21.11
C ALA A 144 3.66 2.12 -22.29
N ARG A 145 2.53 2.78 -22.03
CA ARG A 145 1.77 3.53 -23.05
C ARG A 145 2.55 4.71 -23.64
N ILE A 146 3.29 5.46 -22.83
CA ILE A 146 4.14 6.54 -23.34
C ILE A 146 5.30 5.96 -24.14
N SER A 147 5.91 4.87 -23.66
CA SER A 147 7.06 4.23 -24.31
C SER A 147 6.70 3.71 -25.69
N ILE A 148 5.56 3.04 -25.87
CA ILE A 148 5.14 2.56 -27.20
C ILE A 148 4.88 3.71 -28.18
N VAL A 149 4.28 4.82 -27.73
CA VAL A 149 4.09 6.01 -28.57
C VAL A 149 5.44 6.55 -29.03
N LEU A 150 6.43 6.65 -28.13
CA LEU A 150 7.78 7.11 -28.47
C LEU A 150 8.52 6.14 -29.42
N LEU A 151 8.34 4.82 -29.27
CA LEU A 151 8.90 3.82 -30.18
C LEU A 151 8.32 3.95 -31.59
N HIS A 152 7.00 4.06 -31.72
CA HIS A 152 6.34 4.26 -33.01
C HIS A 152 6.75 5.57 -33.67
N LEU A 153 6.83 6.66 -32.90
CA LEU A 153 7.33 7.96 -33.40
C LEU A 153 8.77 7.88 -33.92
N SER A 154 9.56 6.92 -33.41
CA SER A 154 10.94 6.68 -33.82
C SER A 154 11.07 5.64 -34.93
N GLY A 155 9.95 5.16 -35.48
CA GLY A 155 9.91 4.19 -36.58
C GLY A 155 10.13 2.74 -36.16
N LEU A 156 10.14 2.44 -34.85
CA LEU A 156 10.30 1.09 -34.34
C LEU A 156 8.94 0.39 -34.21
N SER A 157 8.81 -0.81 -34.77
CA SER A 157 7.62 -1.64 -34.65
C SER A 157 7.60 -2.29 -33.28
N ALA A 158 6.59 -1.96 -32.48
CA ALA A 158 6.39 -2.51 -31.14
C ALA A 158 4.90 -2.75 -30.88
N GLU A 159 4.59 -3.82 -30.14
CA GLU A 159 3.24 -4.16 -29.69
C GLU A 159 3.19 -4.14 -28.15
N ILE A 160 2.05 -3.72 -27.58
CA ILE A 160 1.85 -3.64 -26.12
C ILE A 160 0.71 -4.55 -25.69
N GLU A 161 0.96 -5.37 -24.69
CA GLU A 161 -0.06 -6.17 -24.00
C GLU A 161 0.09 -5.98 -22.49
N GLY A 162 -0.82 -5.19 -21.90
CA GLY A 162 -0.71 -4.78 -20.50
C GLY A 162 0.53 -3.92 -20.24
N VAL A 163 1.49 -4.45 -19.47
CA VAL A 163 2.79 -3.82 -19.16
C VAL A 163 3.96 -4.40 -19.96
N PHE A 164 3.68 -5.35 -20.85
CA PHE A 164 4.65 -5.99 -21.71
C PHE A 164 4.71 -5.31 -23.08
N ILE A 165 5.92 -5.12 -23.59
CA ILE A 165 6.20 -4.51 -24.89
C ILE A 165 7.07 -5.49 -25.68
N THR A 166 6.56 -5.92 -26.83
CA THR A 166 7.28 -6.79 -27.76
C THR A 166 7.85 -5.96 -28.89
N THR A 167 9.15 -6.08 -29.13
CA THR A 167 9.84 -5.45 -30.27
C THR A 167 10.64 -6.49 -31.06
N ARG A 168 11.39 -6.08 -32.09
CA ARG A 168 12.23 -7.01 -32.88
C ARG A 168 13.42 -7.51 -32.07
N ALA A 169 13.95 -6.68 -31.16
CA ALA A 169 15.04 -7.03 -30.28
C ALA A 169 14.63 -8.04 -29.20
N GLY A 170 13.38 -8.04 -28.75
CA GLY A 170 12.90 -9.01 -27.78
C GLY A 170 11.65 -8.57 -27.01
N PHE A 171 11.44 -9.22 -25.87
CA PHE A 171 10.30 -9.02 -24.99
C PHE A 171 10.72 -8.19 -23.77
N PHE A 172 10.07 -7.03 -23.58
CA PHE A 172 10.36 -6.11 -22.49
C PHE A 172 9.17 -6.05 -21.53
N GLU A 173 9.45 -6.19 -20.24
CA GLU A 173 8.48 -5.94 -19.19
C GLU A 173 8.80 -4.62 -18.49
N VAL A 174 7.79 -3.74 -18.32
CA VAL A 174 7.92 -2.60 -17.42
C VAL A 174 7.76 -3.11 -15.98
N ALA A 175 8.85 -3.67 -15.44
CA ALA A 175 8.89 -4.18 -14.07
C ALA A 175 8.56 -3.09 -13.04
N GLU A 176 8.21 -3.49 -11.82
CA GLU A 176 7.84 -2.58 -10.74
C GLU A 176 8.92 -1.51 -10.46
N ALA A 177 10.20 -1.91 -10.49
CA ALA A 177 11.34 -0.99 -10.35
C ALA A 177 11.42 0.09 -11.45
N CYS A 178 10.81 -0.16 -12.62
CA CYS A 178 10.75 0.76 -13.75
C CYS A 178 9.50 1.63 -13.77
N SER A 179 8.54 1.42 -12.86
CA SER A 179 7.33 2.25 -12.71
C SER A 179 7.64 3.73 -12.48
N GLY A 180 8.81 4.05 -11.91
CA GLY A 180 9.21 5.41 -11.57
C GLY A 180 8.62 5.94 -10.27
N VAL A 181 7.93 5.09 -9.50
CA VAL A 181 7.24 5.49 -8.27
C VAL A 181 8.20 6.09 -7.23
N ASN A 182 9.42 5.52 -7.11
CA ASN A 182 10.45 5.95 -6.17
C ASN A 182 10.82 7.43 -6.38
N PHE A 183 10.98 7.81 -7.65
CA PHE A 183 11.31 9.19 -8.03
C PHE A 183 10.11 10.10 -7.90
N LEU A 184 8.89 9.62 -8.18
CA LEU A 184 7.68 10.42 -8.06
C LEU A 184 7.41 10.84 -6.62
N ILE A 185 7.50 9.91 -5.67
CA ILE A 185 7.25 10.19 -4.24
C ILE A 185 8.36 11.09 -3.69
N ALA A 186 9.63 10.83 -4.03
CA ALA A 186 10.74 11.69 -3.65
C ALA A 186 10.60 13.11 -4.23
N MET A 187 10.15 13.23 -5.49
CA MET A 187 9.88 14.53 -6.11
C MET A 187 8.72 15.23 -5.41
N LEU A 188 7.66 14.53 -5.02
CA LEU A 188 6.55 15.12 -4.26
C LEU A 188 7.06 15.72 -2.95
N ALA A 189 7.85 14.97 -2.18
CA ALA A 189 8.45 15.44 -0.93
C ALA A 189 9.36 16.66 -1.16
N TYR A 190 10.19 16.64 -2.18
CA TYR A 190 11.05 17.76 -2.53
C TYR A 190 10.26 18.99 -3.01
N ALA A 191 9.30 18.78 -3.92
CA ALA A 191 8.54 19.85 -4.55
C ALA A 191 7.64 20.57 -3.54
N VAL A 192 7.03 19.85 -2.59
CA VAL A 192 6.26 20.49 -1.49
C VAL A 192 7.16 21.33 -0.60
N PHE A 193 8.36 20.84 -0.29
CA PHE A 193 9.35 21.60 0.49
C PHE A 193 9.82 22.86 -0.25
N ALA A 194 10.26 22.71 -1.50
CA ALA A 194 10.69 23.82 -2.35
C ALA A 194 9.54 24.81 -2.62
N ALA A 195 8.31 24.33 -2.83
CA ALA A 195 7.13 25.17 -3.03
C ALA A 195 6.92 26.12 -1.85
N HIS A 196 7.07 25.61 -0.62
CA HIS A 196 6.93 26.45 0.58
C HIS A 196 8.05 27.47 0.72
N LEU A 197 9.30 27.09 0.41
CA LEU A 197 10.45 27.99 0.55
C LEU A 197 10.52 29.06 -0.54
N CYS A 198 10.13 28.75 -1.77
CA CYS A 198 10.37 29.61 -2.93
C CYS A 198 9.13 30.41 -3.37
N PHE A 199 7.92 30.03 -2.94
CA PHE A 199 6.68 30.67 -3.39
C PHE A 199 5.77 31.16 -2.25
N LYS A 200 5.16 32.34 -2.44
CA LYS A 200 4.09 32.90 -1.60
C LYS A 200 2.70 32.51 -2.11
N SER A 201 2.47 32.56 -3.42
CA SER A 201 1.17 32.27 -4.03
C SER A 201 0.82 30.77 -4.00
N TRP A 202 -0.35 30.42 -3.47
CA TRP A 202 -0.87 29.04 -3.49
C TRP A 202 -1.04 28.48 -4.89
N THR A 203 -1.46 29.31 -5.85
CA THR A 203 -1.58 28.91 -7.26
C THR A 203 -0.21 28.49 -7.80
N ARG A 204 0.84 29.29 -7.54
CA ARG A 204 2.20 28.96 -8.01
C ARG A 204 2.76 27.72 -7.32
N ARG A 205 2.47 27.52 -6.03
CA ARG A 205 2.84 26.30 -5.30
C ARG A 205 2.23 25.06 -5.93
N ILE A 206 0.91 25.08 -6.18
CA ILE A 206 0.19 23.95 -6.78
C ILE A 206 0.68 23.67 -8.20
N VAL A 207 0.83 24.71 -9.03
CA VAL A 207 1.34 24.58 -10.40
C VAL A 207 2.76 24.03 -10.41
N PHE A 208 3.64 24.53 -9.54
CA PHE A 208 5.01 24.03 -9.44
C PHE A 208 5.06 22.55 -9.05
N VAL A 209 4.32 22.14 -8.02
CA VAL A 209 4.23 20.73 -7.61
C VAL A 209 3.69 19.87 -8.76
N ALA A 210 2.59 20.28 -9.39
CA ALA A 210 1.99 19.54 -10.50
C ALA A 210 2.97 19.36 -11.70
N LEU A 211 3.67 20.43 -12.08
CA LEU A 211 4.67 20.38 -13.16
C LEU A 211 5.89 19.53 -12.80
N ALA A 212 6.34 19.59 -11.55
CA ALA A 212 7.45 18.76 -11.08
C ALA A 212 7.11 17.27 -11.13
N LEU A 213 5.89 16.88 -10.70
CA LEU A 213 5.40 15.51 -10.79
C LEU A 213 5.23 15.06 -12.24
N ALA A 214 4.58 15.88 -13.08
CA ALA A 214 4.40 15.57 -14.50
C ALA A 214 5.75 15.38 -15.22
N THR A 215 6.72 16.25 -14.93
CA THR A 215 8.08 16.16 -15.47
C THR A 215 8.77 14.88 -15.02
N THR A 216 8.56 14.45 -13.77
CA THR A 216 9.13 13.20 -13.24
C THR A 216 8.56 11.97 -13.94
N VAL A 217 7.24 11.94 -14.16
CA VAL A 217 6.58 10.85 -14.92
C VAL A 217 7.12 10.80 -16.36
N LEU A 218 7.19 11.94 -17.05
CA LEU A 218 7.70 12.01 -18.43
C LEU A 218 9.17 11.63 -18.51
N ALA A 219 10.00 12.08 -17.57
CA ALA A 219 11.41 11.73 -17.51
C ALA A 219 11.61 10.23 -17.28
N ASN A 220 10.80 9.59 -16.42
CA ASN A 220 10.85 8.14 -16.23
C ASN A 220 10.43 7.38 -17.50
N ALA A 221 9.38 7.84 -18.18
CA ALA A 221 8.96 7.22 -19.45
C ALA A 221 10.03 7.36 -20.54
N LEU A 222 10.66 8.53 -20.65
CA LEU A 222 11.77 8.75 -21.57
C LEU A 222 12.97 7.85 -21.26
N ARG A 223 13.24 7.62 -19.97
CA ARG A 223 14.29 6.70 -19.52
C ARG A 223 13.97 5.26 -19.94
N ALA A 224 12.76 4.77 -19.68
CA ALA A 224 12.33 3.42 -20.06
C ALA A 224 12.37 3.22 -21.58
N TYR A 225 11.84 4.17 -22.34
CA TYR A 225 11.95 4.22 -23.79
C TYR A 225 13.42 4.16 -24.26
N GLY A 226 14.29 4.99 -23.67
CA GLY A 226 15.72 5.03 -24.02
C GLY A 226 16.42 3.69 -23.82
N THR A 227 16.05 2.93 -22.78
CA THR A 227 16.60 1.58 -22.56
C THR A 227 16.15 0.57 -23.63
N MET A 228 14.92 0.66 -24.13
CA MET A 228 14.42 -0.20 -25.21
C MET A 228 15.10 0.11 -26.54
N VAL A 229 15.28 1.40 -26.85
CA VAL A 229 16.02 1.83 -28.06
C VAL A 229 17.48 1.38 -27.99
N ALA A 230 18.12 1.52 -26.83
CA ALA A 230 19.49 1.05 -26.65
C ALA A 230 19.60 -0.47 -26.88
N ALA A 231 18.61 -1.24 -26.45
CA ALA A 231 18.56 -2.69 -26.69
C ALA A 231 18.34 -3.03 -28.18
N GLU A 232 17.54 -2.26 -28.92
CA GLU A 232 17.36 -2.41 -30.38
C GLU A 232 18.64 -2.11 -31.16
N ILE A 233 19.43 -1.11 -30.74
CA ILE A 233 20.63 -0.70 -31.48
C ILE A 233 21.85 -1.54 -31.09
N TRP A 234 22.03 -1.85 -29.80
CA TRP A 234 23.26 -2.46 -29.27
C TRP A 234 23.10 -3.91 -28.78
N GLY A 235 21.89 -4.44 -28.82
CA GLY A 235 21.54 -5.77 -28.32
C GLY A 235 21.28 -5.81 -26.81
N ILE A 236 20.41 -6.72 -26.39
CA ILE A 236 19.94 -6.87 -25.00
C ILE A 236 21.10 -7.10 -24.01
N GLU A 237 22.10 -7.89 -24.40
CA GLU A 237 23.25 -8.25 -23.55
C GLU A 237 24.13 -7.06 -23.15
N ARG A 238 24.22 -6.03 -24.00
CA ARG A 238 24.96 -4.79 -23.70
C ARG A 238 24.08 -3.73 -23.01
N ALA A 239 22.78 -3.75 -23.26
CA ALA A 239 21.82 -2.83 -22.64
C ALA A 239 21.56 -3.13 -21.15
N GLY A 240 21.69 -4.39 -20.73
CA GLY A 240 21.53 -4.80 -19.32
C GLY A 240 22.74 -4.55 -18.41
N GLY A 241 23.87 -4.07 -18.96
CA GLY A 241 25.19 -4.11 -18.32
C GLY A 241 25.59 -2.95 -17.39
N ILE A 242 24.71 -1.98 -17.12
CA ILE A 242 24.99 -0.87 -16.20
C ILE A 242 23.95 -0.86 -15.10
N ASP A 243 24.38 -0.72 -13.85
CA ASP A 243 23.50 -0.66 -12.68
C ASP A 243 22.47 0.46 -12.83
N HIS A 244 21.28 0.08 -13.29
CA HIS A 244 20.18 0.96 -13.69
C HIS A 244 19.63 1.76 -12.50
N VAL A 245 19.94 1.32 -11.27
CA VAL A 245 19.62 2.02 -10.03
C VAL A 245 20.53 3.24 -9.85
N PHE A 246 21.85 3.07 -9.98
CA PHE A 246 22.83 4.16 -9.83
C PHE A 246 22.64 5.25 -10.88
N TYR A 247 22.47 4.86 -12.15
CA TYR A 247 22.16 5.81 -13.22
C TYR A 247 20.83 6.53 -12.98
N GLY A 248 19.83 5.81 -12.45
CA GLY A 248 18.53 6.37 -12.09
C GLY A 248 18.63 7.55 -11.10
N TRP A 249 19.50 7.46 -10.09
CA TRP A 249 19.70 8.54 -9.12
C TRP A 249 20.32 9.79 -9.74
N ILE A 250 21.35 9.63 -10.58
CA ILE A 250 21.99 10.76 -11.27
C ILE A 250 21.00 11.44 -12.21
N PHE A 251 20.27 10.63 -13.00
CA PHE A 251 19.25 11.12 -13.91
C PHE A 251 18.17 11.90 -13.16
N PHE A 252 17.70 11.38 -12.03
CA PHE A 252 16.71 12.07 -11.20
C PHE A 252 17.23 13.38 -10.60
N GLY A 253 18.48 13.40 -10.14
CA GLY A 253 19.14 14.63 -9.68
C GLY A 253 19.20 15.71 -10.77
N LEU A 254 19.48 15.31 -12.01
CA LEU A 254 19.45 16.21 -13.17
C LEU A 254 18.03 16.73 -13.46
N VAL A 255 17.01 15.88 -13.34
CA VAL A 255 15.60 16.29 -13.48
C VAL A 255 15.21 17.32 -12.43
N ILE A 256 15.57 17.11 -11.15
CA ILE A 256 15.36 18.10 -10.08
C ILE A 256 16.06 19.41 -10.43
N LEU A 257 17.33 19.36 -10.83
CA LEU A 257 18.10 20.55 -11.18
C LEU A 257 17.43 21.32 -12.33
N LEU A 258 16.99 20.63 -13.38
CA LEU A 258 16.30 21.23 -14.51
C LEU A 258 14.99 21.90 -14.08
N VAL A 259 14.15 21.21 -13.32
CA VAL A 259 12.90 21.75 -12.78
C VAL A 259 13.16 23.02 -11.98
N MET A 260 14.20 23.02 -11.13
CA MET A 260 14.57 24.19 -10.32
C MET A 260 15.13 25.34 -11.16
N LEU A 261 15.98 25.07 -12.15
CA LEU A 261 16.54 26.08 -13.04
C LEU A 261 15.48 26.76 -13.92
N VAL A 262 14.44 26.02 -14.31
CA VAL A 262 13.28 26.58 -14.99
C VAL A 262 12.46 27.38 -13.97
N ALA A 263 12.05 26.75 -12.86
CA ALA A 263 11.18 27.36 -11.85
C ALA A 263 11.72 28.65 -11.22
N ARG A 264 13.06 28.83 -11.16
CA ARG A 264 13.71 30.02 -10.57
C ARG A 264 13.17 31.36 -11.10
N ARG A 265 12.70 31.39 -12.35
CA ARG A 265 12.16 32.61 -12.98
C ARG A 265 10.85 33.08 -12.35
N TRP A 266 10.15 32.19 -11.65
CA TRP A 266 8.84 32.43 -11.04
C TRP A 266 8.85 32.49 -9.51
N PHE A 267 10.01 32.32 -8.88
CA PHE A 267 10.19 32.45 -7.43
C PHE A 267 9.81 33.86 -6.99
N ASP A 268 8.91 33.96 -6.01
CA ASP A 268 8.40 35.24 -5.49
C ASP A 268 8.54 35.37 -3.98
N ARG A 269 9.12 34.37 -3.31
CA ARG A 269 9.48 34.44 -1.90
C ARG A 269 10.95 34.85 -1.75
N PRO A 270 11.26 36.00 -1.15
CA PRO A 270 12.64 36.40 -0.92
C PRO A 270 13.28 35.53 0.18
N ALA A 271 14.59 35.33 0.11
CA ALA A 271 15.31 34.42 1.02
C ALA A 271 15.28 34.86 2.50
N ASN A 272 15.09 36.16 2.76
CA ASN A 272 15.00 36.75 4.10
C ASN A 272 13.55 36.90 4.60
N ASP A 273 12.57 36.34 3.90
CA ASP A 273 11.17 36.38 4.30
C ASP A 273 10.95 35.62 5.62
N VAL A 274 10.03 36.11 6.45
CA VAL A 274 9.74 35.47 7.75
C VAL A 274 9.16 34.08 7.53
N ALA A 275 9.65 33.07 8.27
CA ALA A 275 9.27 31.67 8.09
C ALA A 275 7.77 31.41 8.32
N VAL A 276 7.17 32.13 9.28
CA VAL A 276 5.73 32.08 9.62
C VAL A 276 5.30 33.42 10.24
N ASP A 277 4.13 33.92 9.84
CA ASP A 277 3.52 35.09 10.47
C ASP A 277 2.72 34.65 11.72
N VAL A 278 3.08 35.22 12.87
CA VAL A 278 2.44 34.94 14.17
C VAL A 278 1.78 36.17 14.78
N ALA A 279 1.76 37.31 14.08
CA ALA A 279 1.30 38.59 14.62
C ALA A 279 -0.17 38.55 15.08
N GLY A 280 -1.00 37.70 14.47
CA GLY A 280 -2.41 37.49 14.84
C GLY A 280 -2.67 36.38 15.87
N LEU A 281 -1.65 35.69 16.38
CA LEU A 281 -1.81 34.54 17.28
C LEU A 281 -1.74 34.90 18.77
N GLY A 282 -1.63 36.19 19.11
CA GLY A 282 -1.63 36.70 20.50
C GLY A 282 -2.95 36.49 21.26
N GLY A 283 -2.94 36.73 22.59
CA GLY A 283 -4.13 36.65 23.47
C GLY A 283 -4.28 35.35 24.28
N PRO A 284 -5.33 35.21 25.10
CA PRO A 284 -5.56 34.00 25.90
C PRO A 284 -5.93 32.79 25.02
N PRO A 285 -5.59 31.56 25.44
CA PRO A 285 -6.03 30.34 24.76
C PRO A 285 -7.56 30.19 24.80
N ARG A 286 -8.18 29.80 23.67
CA ARG A 286 -9.65 29.66 23.55
C ARG A 286 -10.22 28.46 24.30
N HIS A 287 -9.44 27.38 24.40
CA HIS A 287 -9.83 26.12 25.04
C HIS A 287 -8.67 25.59 25.89
N ASP A 288 -8.32 26.32 26.96
CA ASP A 288 -7.29 25.86 27.91
C ASP A 288 -7.84 24.68 28.73
N GLY A 289 -7.22 23.51 28.54
CA GLY A 289 -7.54 22.32 29.31
C GLY A 289 -6.70 22.27 30.58
N PHE A 290 -7.27 21.72 31.65
CA PHE A 290 -6.47 21.44 32.85
C PHE A 290 -5.45 20.34 32.56
N ALA A 291 -4.17 20.60 32.86
CA ALA A 291 -3.08 19.64 32.68
C ALA A 291 -3.38 18.27 33.32
N LYS A 292 -4.05 18.28 34.49
CA LYS A 292 -4.45 17.09 35.26
C LYS A 292 -5.48 16.20 34.54
N VAL A 293 -6.13 16.72 33.49
CA VAL A 293 -7.12 15.98 32.69
C VAL A 293 -6.54 15.64 31.33
N VAL A 294 -5.95 16.64 30.64
CA VAL A 294 -5.48 16.47 29.25
C VAL A 294 -4.34 15.47 29.16
N LEU A 295 -3.33 15.52 30.05
CA LEU A 295 -2.16 14.64 29.94
C LEU A 295 -2.51 13.16 30.22
N PRO A 296 -3.24 12.80 31.28
CA PRO A 296 -3.67 11.42 31.48
C PRO A 296 -4.54 10.90 30.34
N ALA A 297 -5.47 11.72 29.83
CA ALA A 297 -6.31 11.33 28.70
C ALA A 297 -5.50 11.13 27.41
N ALA A 298 -4.55 12.03 27.13
CA ALA A 298 -3.67 11.93 25.96
C ALA A 298 -2.78 10.68 26.00
N LEU A 299 -2.43 10.18 27.18
CA LEU A 299 -1.71 8.90 27.34
C LEU A 299 -2.65 7.70 27.29
N ALA A 300 -3.84 7.80 27.88
CA ALA A 300 -4.82 6.71 27.95
C ALA A 300 -5.39 6.34 26.56
N ILE A 301 -5.55 7.32 25.66
CA ILE A 301 -6.08 7.09 24.31
C ILE A 301 -5.20 6.10 23.50
N PRO A 302 -3.89 6.36 23.28
CA PRO A 302 -2.97 5.41 22.66
C PRO A 302 -3.03 4.01 23.29
N LEU A 303 -3.01 3.93 24.62
CA LEU A 303 -3.06 2.67 25.36
C LEU A 303 -4.35 1.90 25.11
N LEU A 304 -5.50 2.60 25.09
CA LEU A 304 -6.80 2.00 24.83
C LEU A 304 -6.88 1.40 23.43
N PHE A 305 -6.42 2.13 22.41
CA PHE A 305 -6.43 1.61 21.03
C PHE A 305 -5.45 0.45 20.84
N ALA A 306 -4.25 0.54 21.42
CA ALA A 306 -3.27 -0.55 21.38
C ALA A 306 -3.79 -1.80 22.12
N ALA A 307 -4.38 -1.64 23.31
CA ALA A 307 -4.97 -2.74 24.07
C ALA A 307 -6.15 -3.39 23.33
N TRP A 308 -7.01 -2.58 22.70
CA TRP A 308 -8.10 -3.09 21.88
C TRP A 308 -7.59 -3.84 20.65
N GLY A 309 -6.61 -3.28 19.94
CA GLY A 309 -5.95 -3.93 18.80
C GLY A 309 -5.33 -5.27 19.18
N TRP A 310 -4.66 -5.35 20.32
CA TRP A 310 -4.09 -6.61 20.83
C TRP A 310 -5.18 -7.63 21.21
N LEU A 311 -6.22 -7.21 21.93
CA LEU A 311 -7.32 -8.07 22.34
C LEU A 311 -8.07 -8.68 21.14
N VAL A 312 -8.29 -7.87 20.11
CA VAL A 312 -9.01 -8.27 18.89
C VAL A 312 -8.11 -9.04 17.93
N GLY A 313 -6.90 -8.54 17.67
CA GLY A 313 -5.96 -9.09 16.72
C GLY A 313 -5.34 -10.42 17.16
N GLY A 314 -5.28 -10.67 18.48
CA GLY A 314 -4.83 -11.92 19.06
C GLY A 314 -5.85 -13.07 18.97
N ARG A 315 -7.08 -12.81 18.53
CA ARG A 315 -8.10 -13.85 18.37
C ARG A 315 -7.74 -14.76 17.20
N SER A 316 -7.59 -16.05 17.50
CA SER A 316 -7.56 -17.13 16.52
C SER A 316 -8.65 -18.14 16.86
N ALA A 317 -9.09 -18.89 15.85
CA ALA A 317 -9.90 -20.07 16.07
C ALA A 317 -9.32 -21.20 15.21
N PRO A 318 -9.16 -22.42 15.79
CA PRO A 318 -8.52 -23.51 15.08
C PRO A 318 -9.32 -23.88 13.83
N LEU A 319 -8.61 -24.19 12.76
CA LEU A 319 -9.22 -24.81 11.59
C LEU A 319 -9.56 -26.27 11.93
N PRO A 320 -10.55 -26.87 11.26
CA PRO A 320 -10.77 -28.31 11.35
C PRO A 320 -9.48 -29.09 11.01
N GLU A 321 -9.24 -30.22 11.69
CA GLU A 321 -8.07 -31.09 11.41
C GLU A 321 -7.95 -31.50 9.93
N THR A 322 -9.09 -31.62 9.25
CA THR A 322 -9.18 -31.87 7.82
C THR A 322 -10.21 -30.94 7.19
N MET A 323 -9.76 -30.07 6.28
CA MET A 323 -10.64 -29.32 5.39
C MET A 323 -11.18 -30.26 4.30
N ALA A 324 -12.31 -30.91 4.57
CA ALA A 324 -12.82 -31.95 3.67
C ALA A 324 -13.29 -31.36 2.32
N ILE A 325 -12.72 -31.85 1.22
CA ILE A 325 -13.25 -31.66 -0.13
C ILE A 325 -13.96 -32.96 -0.52
N ALA A 326 -15.29 -32.95 -0.40
CA ALA A 326 -16.11 -34.10 -0.79
C ALA A 326 -16.08 -34.29 -2.31
N SER A 327 -16.04 -35.55 -2.77
CA SER A 327 -16.23 -35.89 -4.18
C SER A 327 -17.72 -35.74 -4.53
N PRO A 328 -18.11 -34.79 -5.40
CA PRO A 328 -19.51 -34.64 -5.78
C PRO A 328 -20.01 -35.84 -6.59
N ALA A 329 -21.32 -36.01 -6.67
CA ALA A 329 -21.91 -37.06 -7.51
C ALA A 329 -21.45 -36.91 -8.97
N GLY A 330 -20.98 -38.01 -9.56
CA GLY A 330 -20.47 -38.04 -10.94
C GLY A 330 -19.00 -37.62 -11.11
N TRP A 331 -18.32 -37.26 -10.03
CA TRP A 331 -16.90 -36.93 -10.03
C TRP A 331 -16.11 -37.91 -9.16
N SER A 332 -14.89 -38.24 -9.57
CA SER A 332 -13.96 -39.09 -8.84
C SER A 332 -12.59 -38.41 -8.71
N ALA A 333 -11.84 -38.77 -7.67
CA ALA A 333 -10.48 -38.25 -7.47
C ALA A 333 -9.59 -38.67 -8.65
N ALA A 334 -8.78 -37.73 -9.14
CA ALA A 334 -7.90 -37.92 -10.28
C ALA A 334 -6.45 -37.54 -9.92
N SER A 335 -5.50 -38.09 -10.68
CA SER A 335 -4.08 -37.72 -10.57
C SER A 335 -3.84 -36.27 -11.00
N SER A 336 -2.75 -35.67 -10.51
CA SER A 336 -2.33 -34.31 -10.86
C SER A 336 -2.18 -34.12 -12.37
N GLU A 337 -2.33 -32.88 -12.81
CA GLU A 337 -2.28 -32.47 -14.22
C GLU A 337 -0.86 -32.52 -14.80
N GLN A 338 -0.74 -32.51 -16.14
CA GLN A 338 0.55 -32.52 -16.84
C GLN A 338 1.32 -31.21 -16.69
N VAL A 339 0.63 -30.06 -16.76
CA VAL A 339 1.22 -28.75 -16.48
C VAL A 339 0.90 -28.36 -15.05
N ALA A 340 1.94 -28.30 -14.21
CA ALA A 340 1.79 -27.95 -12.81
C ALA A 340 1.22 -26.54 -12.66
N TRP A 341 0.11 -26.43 -11.94
CA TRP A 341 -0.43 -25.17 -11.47
C TRP A 341 -0.58 -25.23 -9.96
N MET A 342 -0.10 -24.18 -9.31
CA MET A 342 -0.17 -24.01 -7.88
C MET A 342 -0.60 -22.57 -7.60
N PRO A 343 -1.68 -22.36 -6.86
CA PRO A 343 -2.03 -21.03 -6.40
C PRO A 343 -1.13 -20.60 -5.24
N ARG A 344 -1.06 -19.29 -5.01
CA ARG A 344 -0.32 -18.68 -3.91
C ARG A 344 -1.25 -18.41 -2.73
N PHE A 345 -0.87 -18.92 -1.56
CA PHE A 345 -1.58 -18.81 -0.27
C PHE A 345 -0.60 -18.53 0.88
N ASP A 346 0.12 -17.41 0.83
CA ASP A 346 1.14 -17.07 1.83
C ASP A 346 0.51 -16.93 3.22
N GLY A 347 1.20 -17.44 4.24
CA GLY A 347 0.74 -17.38 5.62
C GLY A 347 -0.45 -18.27 5.98
N ALA A 348 -1.01 -19.03 5.02
CA ALA A 348 -2.08 -20.01 5.28
C ALA A 348 -1.63 -21.11 6.25
N ASP A 349 -2.45 -21.37 7.26
CA ASP A 349 -2.24 -22.41 8.28
C ASP A 349 -2.43 -23.82 7.70
N GLN A 350 -3.36 -23.97 6.76
CA GLN A 350 -3.57 -25.22 6.03
C GLN A 350 -3.73 -24.95 4.54
N ARG A 351 -3.14 -25.82 3.71
CA ARG A 351 -3.25 -25.79 2.25
C ARG A 351 -3.69 -27.16 1.76
N LEU A 352 -4.65 -27.17 0.84
CA LEU A 352 -5.15 -28.41 0.26
C LEU A 352 -5.36 -28.22 -1.24
N VAL A 353 -4.80 -29.14 -2.04
CA VAL A 353 -5.05 -29.21 -3.48
C VAL A 353 -5.55 -30.61 -3.83
N ARG A 354 -6.65 -30.70 -4.59
CA ARG A 354 -7.26 -31.95 -5.04
C ARG A 354 -7.79 -31.80 -6.46
N THR A 355 -7.56 -32.82 -7.28
CA THR A 355 -8.05 -32.88 -8.66
C THR A 355 -9.14 -33.94 -8.76
N PHE A 356 -10.19 -33.61 -9.50
CA PHE A 356 -11.32 -34.50 -9.79
C PHE A 356 -11.52 -34.61 -11.29
N ALA A 357 -12.04 -35.76 -11.74
CA ALA A 357 -12.46 -35.97 -13.11
C ALA A 357 -13.90 -36.52 -13.15
N ASP A 358 -14.61 -36.25 -14.23
CA ASP A 358 -15.92 -36.85 -14.50
C ASP A 358 -15.86 -37.89 -15.63
N ALA A 359 -16.97 -38.60 -15.84
CA ALA A 359 -17.09 -39.59 -16.90
C ALA A 359 -17.02 -39.00 -18.33
N LYS A 360 -17.11 -37.67 -18.49
CA LYS A 360 -17.01 -36.97 -19.78
C LYS A 360 -15.58 -36.51 -20.08
N GLY A 361 -14.61 -36.84 -19.22
CA GLY A 361 -13.22 -36.45 -19.35
C GLY A 361 -12.94 -35.01 -18.91
N ARG A 362 -13.91 -34.31 -18.31
CA ARG A 362 -13.69 -32.99 -17.72
C ARG A 362 -12.90 -33.17 -16.43
N ARG A 363 -12.04 -32.21 -16.14
CA ARG A 363 -11.16 -32.24 -14.96
C ARG A 363 -11.16 -30.90 -14.26
N VAL A 364 -11.12 -30.94 -12.94
CA VAL A 364 -11.17 -29.75 -12.09
C VAL A 364 -10.18 -29.90 -10.96
N THR A 365 -9.32 -28.90 -10.79
CA THR A 365 -8.40 -28.79 -9.67
C THR A 365 -8.91 -27.76 -8.68
N ILE A 366 -9.09 -28.20 -7.43
CA ILE A 366 -9.57 -27.39 -6.32
C ILE A 366 -8.40 -27.13 -5.39
N ALA A 367 -8.24 -25.88 -5.01
CA ALA A 367 -7.23 -25.46 -4.06
C ALA A 367 -7.87 -24.63 -2.94
N ILE A 368 -7.50 -24.93 -1.70
CA ILE A 368 -7.99 -24.27 -0.50
C ILE A 368 -6.80 -23.78 0.31
N GLY A 369 -6.82 -22.49 0.67
CA GLY A 369 -5.95 -21.90 1.68
C GLY A 369 -6.78 -21.49 2.90
N GLY A 370 -6.56 -22.14 4.04
CA GLY A 370 -7.23 -21.85 5.30
C GLY A 370 -6.37 -21.00 6.23
N TYR A 371 -7.01 -20.07 6.95
CA TYR A 371 -6.37 -19.16 7.90
C TYR A 371 -7.13 -19.20 9.23
N GLU A 372 -6.43 -19.48 10.34
CA GLU A 372 -6.97 -19.51 11.71
C GLU A 372 -7.12 -18.10 12.30
N ARG A 373 -6.31 -17.18 11.80
CA ARG A 373 -6.45 -15.73 11.99
C ARG A 373 -6.00 -15.00 10.73
N GLN A 374 -6.62 -13.87 10.46
CA GLN A 374 -6.06 -12.91 9.50
C GLN A 374 -5.11 -11.95 10.20
N ALA A 375 -3.95 -11.68 9.61
CA ALA A 375 -2.98 -10.69 10.06
C ALA A 375 -2.09 -10.26 8.88
N GLU A 376 -1.24 -9.25 9.07
CA GLU A 376 -0.22 -8.91 8.08
C GLU A 376 0.65 -10.15 7.75
N GLY A 377 0.86 -10.42 6.46
CA GLY A 377 1.52 -11.63 5.95
C GLY A 377 0.69 -12.93 6.06
N ARG A 378 -0.53 -12.87 6.60
CA ARG A 378 -1.48 -13.99 6.73
C ARG A 378 -2.87 -13.52 6.30
N GLU A 379 -2.97 -13.02 5.08
CA GLU A 379 -4.19 -12.42 4.56
C GLU A 379 -4.83 -13.34 3.51
N VAL A 380 -6.15 -13.51 3.59
CA VAL A 380 -6.91 -14.25 2.56
C VAL A 380 -6.92 -13.51 1.20
N VAL A 381 -6.70 -12.20 1.22
CA VAL A 381 -6.56 -11.33 0.06
C VAL A 381 -5.31 -10.45 0.26
N ALA A 382 -4.26 -10.71 -0.49
CA ALA A 382 -3.10 -9.81 -0.62
C ALA A 382 -2.61 -9.76 -2.08
N PHE A 383 -1.71 -8.84 -2.37
CA PHE A 383 -1.08 -8.77 -3.69
C PHE A 383 -0.32 -10.07 -3.99
N GLY A 384 -0.41 -10.54 -5.24
CA GLY A 384 0.17 -11.81 -5.67
C GLY A 384 -0.50 -13.07 -5.11
N GLN A 385 -1.47 -12.98 -4.20
CA GLN A 385 -2.23 -14.14 -3.71
C GLN A 385 -3.31 -14.55 -4.71
N GLY A 386 -3.58 -15.84 -4.77
CA GLY A 386 -4.71 -16.39 -5.51
C GLY A 386 -4.28 -17.30 -6.66
N ALA A 387 -5.06 -17.27 -7.74
CA ALA A 387 -4.94 -18.23 -8.84
C ALA A 387 -3.70 -18.04 -9.71
N VAL A 388 -3.07 -16.87 -9.66
CA VAL A 388 -1.83 -16.54 -10.38
C VAL A 388 -0.75 -16.24 -9.36
N ASP A 389 0.32 -17.02 -9.40
CA ASP A 389 1.54 -16.71 -8.66
C ASP A 389 2.47 -15.89 -9.56
N PRO A 390 2.82 -14.64 -9.20
CA PRO A 390 3.75 -13.80 -9.96
C PRO A 390 5.13 -14.42 -10.17
N ASP A 391 5.53 -15.34 -9.29
CA ASP A 391 6.82 -16.05 -9.38
C ASP A 391 6.74 -17.29 -10.28
N SER A 392 5.55 -17.62 -10.80
CA SER A 392 5.32 -18.76 -11.68
C SER A 392 5.34 -18.38 -13.16
N GLN A 393 5.33 -19.41 -14.02
CA GLN A 393 5.17 -19.22 -15.46
C GLN A 393 3.73 -18.90 -15.88
N TRP A 394 2.76 -18.93 -14.96
CA TRP A 394 1.38 -18.57 -15.27
C TRP A 394 1.18 -17.06 -15.20
N ALA A 395 0.60 -16.48 -16.24
CA ALA A 395 0.22 -15.08 -16.29
C ALA A 395 -1.30 -14.91 -16.36
N TRP A 396 -1.80 -13.81 -15.80
CA TRP A 396 -3.18 -13.40 -16.01
C TRP A 396 -3.39 -12.99 -17.48
N SER A 397 -4.45 -13.49 -18.12
CA SER A 397 -4.77 -13.20 -19.51
C SER A 397 -6.07 -12.38 -19.66
N ALA A 398 -7.17 -12.83 -19.05
CA ALA A 398 -8.46 -12.13 -19.21
C ALA A 398 -9.39 -12.32 -18.00
N ALA A 399 -10.33 -11.40 -17.82
CA ALA A 399 -11.46 -11.58 -16.92
C ALA A 399 -12.59 -12.35 -17.62
N LEU A 400 -13.25 -13.26 -16.91
CA LEU A 400 -14.36 -14.06 -17.42
C LEU A 400 -15.66 -13.77 -16.64
N PRO A 401 -16.84 -14.10 -17.20
CA PRO A 401 -18.09 -13.98 -16.47
C PRO A 401 -18.06 -14.78 -15.16
N PRO A 402 -18.48 -14.19 -14.04
CA PRO A 402 -18.38 -14.82 -12.72
C PRO A 402 -19.14 -16.14 -12.71
N VAL A 403 -18.58 -17.12 -12.02
CA VAL A 403 -19.21 -18.41 -11.73
C VAL A 403 -19.62 -18.39 -10.26
N ASP A 404 -20.90 -18.59 -9.96
CA ASP A 404 -21.44 -18.59 -8.59
C ASP A 404 -20.96 -17.39 -7.73
N GLY A 405 -20.91 -16.20 -8.34
CA GLY A 405 -20.43 -14.97 -7.70
C GLY A 405 -18.92 -14.89 -7.40
N GLY A 406 -18.12 -15.85 -7.88
CA GLY A 406 -16.66 -15.90 -7.75
C GLY A 406 -15.94 -14.99 -8.75
N LYS A 407 -14.71 -14.57 -8.42
CA LYS A 407 -13.81 -13.88 -9.34
C LYS A 407 -13.31 -14.91 -10.36
N THR A 408 -13.80 -14.86 -11.59
CA THR A 408 -13.42 -15.80 -12.65
C THR A 408 -12.47 -15.12 -13.64
N GLU A 409 -11.36 -15.79 -13.93
CA GLU A 409 -10.28 -15.27 -14.74
C GLU A 409 -9.62 -16.39 -15.56
N ARG A 410 -9.01 -16.01 -16.68
CA ARG A 410 -8.26 -16.87 -17.57
C ARG A 410 -6.77 -16.64 -17.39
N LEU A 411 -6.04 -17.74 -17.28
CA LEU A 411 -4.60 -17.81 -17.08
C LEU A 411 -3.93 -18.39 -18.32
N LEU A 412 -2.72 -17.91 -18.63
CA LEU A 412 -1.90 -18.33 -19.76
C LEU A 412 -0.56 -18.86 -19.27
N HIS A 413 -0.12 -20.00 -19.81
CA HIS A 413 1.22 -20.55 -19.64
C HIS A 413 2.00 -20.50 -20.95
N PRO A 414 3.34 -20.31 -20.94
CA PRO A 414 4.26 -20.31 -22.11
C PRO A 414 4.28 -21.57 -23.02
N GLY A 415 3.30 -22.46 -22.92
CA GLY A 415 3.12 -23.67 -23.75
C GLY A 415 1.80 -23.65 -24.53
N PRO A 416 1.40 -22.47 -25.04
CA PRO A 416 0.00 -22.00 -25.16
C PRO A 416 -1.08 -22.79 -24.40
N VAL A 417 -0.92 -22.96 -23.09
CA VAL A 417 -1.95 -23.62 -22.27
C VAL A 417 -2.81 -22.57 -21.58
N LEU A 418 -4.12 -22.66 -21.79
CA LEU A 418 -5.11 -21.80 -21.15
C LEU A 418 -5.79 -22.55 -20.01
N ARG A 419 -5.91 -21.88 -18.85
CA ARG A 419 -6.62 -22.39 -17.67
C ARG A 419 -7.60 -21.33 -17.18
N ASP A 420 -8.83 -21.74 -16.95
CA ASP A 420 -9.82 -20.88 -16.29
C ASP A 420 -9.79 -21.15 -14.79
N ALA A 421 -9.86 -20.11 -13.96
CA ALA A 421 -9.88 -20.21 -12.51
C ALA A 421 -10.98 -19.31 -11.93
N ALA A 422 -11.76 -19.84 -10.98
CA ALA A 422 -12.75 -19.12 -10.22
C ALA A 422 -12.35 -19.11 -8.74
N THR A 423 -12.33 -17.92 -8.12
CA THR A 423 -11.88 -17.70 -6.74
C THR A 423 -12.99 -17.14 -5.86
N TRP A 424 -13.15 -17.70 -4.67
CA TRP A 424 -14.03 -17.21 -3.60
C TRP A 424 -13.23 -17.03 -2.31
N TYR A 425 -13.50 -15.93 -1.63
CA TYR A 425 -12.98 -15.64 -0.31
C TYR A 425 -14.12 -15.82 0.70
N VAL A 426 -13.88 -16.61 1.74
CA VAL A 426 -14.84 -16.89 2.80
C VAL A 426 -14.34 -16.19 4.04
N VAL A 427 -15.14 -15.24 4.51
CA VAL A 427 -14.86 -14.47 5.72
C VAL A 427 -16.17 -14.30 6.48
N ASP A 428 -16.13 -14.48 7.80
CA ASP A 428 -17.33 -14.42 8.66
C ASP A 428 -18.46 -15.35 8.16
N GLY A 429 -18.08 -16.54 7.67
CA GLY A 429 -18.98 -17.56 7.15
C GLY A 429 -19.68 -17.22 5.83
N ARG A 430 -19.25 -16.19 5.08
CA ARG A 430 -19.82 -15.84 3.77
C ARG A 430 -18.79 -15.89 2.67
N ALA A 431 -19.09 -16.62 1.59
CA ALA A 431 -18.29 -16.66 0.37
C ALA A 431 -18.57 -15.43 -0.50
N THR A 432 -17.53 -14.81 -1.02
CA THR A 432 -17.62 -13.70 -1.98
C THR A 432 -16.48 -13.76 -3.00
N GLY A 433 -16.76 -13.49 -4.27
CA GLY A 433 -15.72 -13.26 -5.27
C GLY A 433 -15.12 -11.86 -5.23
N SER A 434 -15.62 -10.94 -4.40
CA SER A 434 -15.10 -9.57 -4.33
C SER A 434 -13.93 -9.48 -3.36
N PRO A 435 -12.69 -9.21 -3.81
CA PRO A 435 -11.55 -9.03 -2.90
C PRO A 435 -11.79 -7.87 -1.92
N ARG A 436 -12.41 -6.79 -2.40
CA ARG A 436 -12.79 -5.63 -1.56
C ARG A 436 -13.86 -6.00 -0.54
N GLY A 437 -14.86 -6.79 -0.96
CA GLY A 437 -15.91 -7.30 -0.07
C GLY A 437 -15.34 -8.18 1.04
N ALA A 438 -14.42 -9.08 0.69
CA ALA A 438 -13.74 -9.95 1.64
C ALA A 438 -12.87 -9.16 2.64
N LYS A 439 -12.08 -8.18 2.17
CA LYS A 439 -11.32 -7.29 3.07
C LYS A 439 -12.22 -6.51 4.02
N PHE A 440 -13.35 -5.97 3.54
CA PHE A 440 -14.30 -5.24 4.39
C PHE A 440 -14.98 -6.16 5.42
N ALA A 441 -15.38 -7.37 5.02
CA ALA A 441 -15.93 -8.37 5.93
C ALA A 441 -14.92 -8.78 7.00
N GLY A 442 -13.65 -9.00 6.62
CA GLY A 442 -12.56 -9.31 7.55
C GLY A 442 -12.28 -8.18 8.53
N LEU A 443 -12.25 -6.94 8.04
CA LEU A 443 -12.14 -5.75 8.88
C LEU A 443 -13.26 -5.69 9.92
N LYS A 444 -14.52 -5.88 9.50
CA LYS A 444 -15.68 -5.87 10.41
C LYS A 444 -15.60 -7.01 11.43
N ALA A 445 -15.28 -8.22 10.98
CA ALA A 445 -15.15 -9.39 11.86
C ALA A 445 -14.06 -9.17 12.91
N ARG A 446 -12.91 -8.60 12.55
CA ARG A 446 -11.88 -8.25 13.53
C ARG A 446 -12.41 -7.16 14.48
N LEU A 447 -12.79 -5.98 13.98
CA LEU A 447 -13.18 -4.86 14.84
C LEU A 447 -14.30 -5.15 15.84
N PHE A 448 -15.29 -5.97 15.45
CA PHE A 448 -16.47 -6.26 16.28
C PHE A 448 -16.49 -7.68 16.84
N GLY A 449 -15.41 -8.44 16.66
CA GLY A 449 -15.26 -9.75 17.28
C GLY A 449 -16.06 -10.90 16.65
N GLY A 450 -16.23 -10.88 15.33
CA GLY A 450 -16.71 -12.01 14.51
C GLY A 450 -15.71 -13.17 14.42
N ASP A 451 -15.96 -14.10 13.49
CA ASP A 451 -15.10 -15.28 13.29
C ASP A 451 -13.73 -14.86 12.73
N PRO A 452 -12.61 -15.17 13.42
CA PRO A 452 -11.28 -14.80 12.93
C PRO A 452 -10.81 -15.66 11.74
N ARG A 453 -11.49 -16.78 11.46
CA ARG A 453 -11.11 -17.70 10.40
C ARG A 453 -11.43 -17.11 9.02
N ALA A 454 -10.58 -17.44 8.06
CA ALA A 454 -10.81 -17.14 6.65
C ALA A 454 -10.39 -18.30 5.76
N LEU A 455 -10.97 -18.37 4.56
CA LEU A 455 -10.69 -19.42 3.58
C LEU A 455 -10.63 -18.80 2.18
N SER A 456 -9.60 -19.13 1.42
CA SER A 456 -9.55 -18.91 -0.03
C SER A 456 -9.87 -20.23 -0.72
N LEU A 457 -10.93 -20.27 -1.52
CA LEU A 457 -11.34 -21.41 -2.33
C LEU A 457 -11.12 -21.07 -3.79
N ILE A 458 -10.32 -21.85 -4.49
CA ILE A 458 -10.07 -21.70 -5.92
C ILE A 458 -10.45 -23.01 -6.61
N VAL A 459 -11.23 -22.88 -7.68
CA VAL A 459 -11.60 -24.00 -8.56
C VAL A 459 -11.13 -23.66 -9.96
N SER A 460 -10.33 -24.53 -10.56
CA SER A 460 -9.70 -24.30 -11.86
C SER A 460 -9.81 -25.49 -12.79
N SER A 461 -9.75 -25.24 -14.10
CA SER A 461 -9.73 -26.26 -15.15
C SER A 461 -9.00 -25.73 -16.36
N GLU A 462 -8.18 -26.55 -17.00
CA GLU A 462 -7.61 -26.25 -18.31
C GLU A 462 -8.70 -26.19 -19.39
N GLU A 463 -8.53 -25.35 -20.40
CA GLU A 463 -9.52 -25.16 -21.48
C GLU A 463 -9.76 -26.46 -22.25
N GLY A 464 -8.70 -27.22 -22.52
CA GLY A 464 -8.79 -28.56 -23.14
C GLY A 464 -9.49 -29.62 -22.26
N GLN A 465 -9.70 -29.33 -20.98
CA GLN A 465 -10.36 -30.21 -20.01
C GLN A 465 -11.76 -29.70 -19.61
N GLY A 466 -12.30 -28.75 -20.39
CA GLY A 466 -13.64 -28.18 -20.22
C GLY A 466 -13.68 -26.78 -19.60
N GLY A 467 -12.53 -26.21 -19.22
CA GLY A 467 -12.38 -24.84 -18.74
C GLY A 467 -13.48 -24.40 -17.76
N ARG A 468 -14.05 -23.21 -18.01
CA ARG A 468 -15.15 -22.65 -17.21
C ARG A 468 -16.36 -23.58 -17.08
N ASP A 469 -16.72 -24.35 -18.10
CA ASP A 469 -17.90 -25.23 -18.06
C ASP A 469 -17.70 -26.42 -17.11
N ALA A 470 -16.47 -26.93 -16.99
CA ALA A 470 -16.10 -27.92 -16.00
C ALA A 470 -16.26 -27.36 -14.58
N ILE A 471 -15.83 -26.12 -14.34
CA ILE A 471 -15.97 -25.42 -13.05
C ILE A 471 -17.46 -25.27 -12.68
N VAL A 472 -18.30 -24.79 -13.60
CA VAL A 472 -19.74 -24.62 -13.39
C VAL A 472 -20.41 -25.96 -13.04
N ALA A 473 -20.07 -27.03 -13.77
CA ALA A 473 -20.65 -28.34 -13.54
C ALA A 473 -20.21 -28.93 -12.19
N PHE A 474 -18.93 -28.76 -11.82
CA PHE A 474 -18.40 -29.23 -10.54
C PHE A 474 -19.08 -28.53 -9.36
N LEU A 475 -19.20 -27.21 -9.40
CA LEU A 475 -19.86 -26.44 -8.35
C LEU A 475 -21.33 -26.79 -8.22
N SER A 476 -22.04 -26.94 -9.35
CA SER A 476 -23.45 -27.34 -9.35
C SER A 476 -23.64 -28.70 -8.67
N ALA A 477 -22.76 -29.67 -8.96
CA ALA A 477 -22.77 -30.98 -8.29
C ALA A 477 -22.40 -30.90 -6.81
N SER A 478 -21.61 -29.90 -6.42
CA SER A 478 -21.17 -29.67 -5.03
C SER A 478 -22.20 -28.89 -4.19
N GLY A 479 -23.27 -28.37 -4.79
CA GLY A 479 -24.23 -27.49 -4.11
C GLY A 479 -23.76 -26.03 -3.97
N GLY A 480 -22.80 -25.60 -4.79
CA GLY A 480 -22.28 -24.23 -4.83
C GLY A 480 -21.03 -23.99 -3.96
N ALA A 481 -20.39 -22.84 -4.18
CA ALA A 481 -19.15 -22.46 -3.51
C ALA A 481 -19.33 -22.24 -1.99
N GLN A 482 -20.47 -21.67 -1.58
CA GLN A 482 -20.80 -21.49 -0.15
C GLN A 482 -20.91 -22.84 0.57
N ALA A 483 -21.58 -23.83 -0.02
CA ALA A 483 -21.71 -25.15 0.60
C ALA A 483 -20.37 -25.88 0.69
N MET A 484 -19.49 -25.70 -0.29
CA MET A 484 -18.11 -26.21 -0.23
C MET A 484 -17.32 -25.57 0.91
N ALA A 485 -17.41 -24.25 1.05
CA ALA A 485 -16.77 -23.50 2.12
C ALA A 485 -17.26 -23.92 3.51
N ASP A 486 -18.58 -24.04 3.68
CA ASP A 486 -19.20 -24.43 4.95
C ASP A 486 -18.73 -25.81 5.40
N ARG A 487 -18.63 -26.78 4.46
CA ARG A 487 -18.08 -28.12 4.74
C ARG A 487 -16.59 -28.09 5.08
N ALA A 488 -15.80 -27.30 4.35
CA ALA A 488 -14.37 -27.18 4.60
C ALA A 488 -14.06 -26.60 5.99
N LEU A 489 -14.85 -25.61 6.43
CA LEU A 489 -14.70 -24.95 7.74
C LEU A 489 -15.53 -25.60 8.87
N LYS A 490 -16.32 -26.64 8.58
CA LYS A 490 -17.31 -27.26 9.50
C LYS A 490 -18.22 -26.20 10.16
N LEU A 491 -18.66 -25.21 9.38
CA LEU A 491 -19.48 -24.11 9.88
C LEU A 491 -20.94 -24.50 10.08
N ARG A 492 -21.42 -25.56 9.39
CA ARG A 492 -22.79 -26.07 9.43
C ARG A 492 -22.85 -27.56 9.14
#